data_AF-A0AAE4T2U7-F1
#
_entry.id   AF-A0AAE4T2U7-F1
#
_cell.length_a   1.000
_cell.length_b   1.000
_cell.length_c   1.000
_cell.angle_alpha   90.00
_cell.angle_beta   90.00
_cell.angle_gamma   90.00
#
_symmetry.space_group_name_H-M   'P 1'
#
loop_
_entity.id
_entity.type
_entity.pdbx_description
1 polymer ?
#
loop_
_entity_poly.entity_id
_entity_poly.type
_entity_poly.pdbx_seq_one_letter_code
_entity_poly.pdbx_strand_id
1 'polypeptide(L)'
;MTYVAVLANINGNFPAFAKALERIEELKGEGYEIEKYYILGNITGLFPYPKETIDALEDLMKENRVKVIRGKFDQIIAESDPHAEGPKYIDKLDLPRYTKKALKYTWEKLGHEGREFIRDLPIYLVDKIGKNDIFGVYGSPLNPFDGEVLPDQPTSYYEAIMRPVKDYEILFVSSPRYPVNAMTRYGRVVCPGSIGYPPGREHRATFALVDVETLHTKFIEVEYNKKLIEEKIKTEGLPEEIIKVLHHGKV
;
A
#
# COMPACT_ATOMS: atom_id res chain seq x y z
N MET A 1 18.21 -16.12 -8.52
CA MET A 1 16.83 -16.45 -8.09
C MET A 1 15.97 -15.26 -8.46
N THR A 2 14.79 -15.51 -9.00
CA THR A 2 13.89 -14.49 -9.55
C THR A 2 12.74 -14.25 -8.59
N TYR A 3 12.41 -12.98 -8.35
CA TYR A 3 11.45 -12.55 -7.35
C TYR A 3 10.43 -11.57 -7.93
N VAL A 4 9.27 -11.52 -7.29
CA VAL A 4 8.29 -10.45 -7.42
C VAL A 4 8.38 -9.56 -6.18
N ALA A 5 8.54 -8.25 -6.38
CA ALA A 5 8.49 -7.29 -5.29
C ALA A 5 7.03 -6.92 -4.99
N VAL A 6 6.60 -7.08 -3.73
CA VAL A 6 5.24 -6.78 -3.28
C VAL A 6 5.31 -5.70 -2.22
N LEU A 7 4.72 -4.54 -2.51
CA LEU A 7 4.69 -3.36 -1.66
C LEU A 7 3.24 -3.02 -1.31
N ALA A 8 3.02 -2.39 -0.16
CA ALA A 8 1.69 -1.92 0.21
C ALA A 8 1.71 -0.65 1.05
N ASN A 9 0.59 0.07 1.09
CA ASN A 9 0.37 1.19 2.01
C ASN A 9 1.42 2.31 1.94
N ILE A 10 1.73 2.83 0.75
CA ILE A 10 2.59 4.00 0.59
C ILE A 10 1.98 5.24 1.27
N ASN A 11 0.66 5.44 1.19
CA ASN A 11 -0.10 6.51 1.87
C ASN A 11 0.45 7.94 1.64
N GLY A 12 1.06 8.20 0.47
CA GLY A 12 1.67 9.49 0.16
C GLY A 12 2.97 9.76 0.92
N ASN A 13 3.64 8.72 1.45
CA ASN A 13 4.92 8.82 2.14
C ASN A 13 6.07 8.58 1.16
N PHE A 14 6.35 9.59 0.34
CA PHE A 14 7.40 9.50 -0.69
C PHE A 14 8.79 9.17 -0.10
N PRO A 15 9.26 9.76 1.02
CA PRO A 15 10.58 9.40 1.58
C PRO A 15 10.71 7.91 1.94
N ALA A 16 9.64 7.27 2.42
CA ALA A 16 9.65 5.84 2.71
C ALA A 16 9.60 5.00 1.42
N PHE A 17 8.80 5.41 0.44
CA PHE A 17 8.70 4.72 -0.85
C PHE A 17 10.02 4.78 -1.62
N ALA A 18 10.63 5.96 -1.72
CA ALA A 18 11.94 6.14 -2.35
C ALA A 18 13.01 5.24 -1.72
N LYS A 19 13.06 5.15 -0.38
CA LYS A 19 14.01 4.26 0.31
C LYS A 19 13.74 2.77 0.04
N ALA A 20 12.49 2.36 -0.09
CA ALA A 20 12.16 1.00 -0.48
C ALA A 20 12.61 0.68 -1.92
N LEU A 21 12.41 1.60 -2.87
CA LEU A 21 12.88 1.45 -4.24
C LEU A 21 14.41 1.41 -4.33
N GLU A 22 15.11 2.31 -3.63
CA GLU A 22 16.57 2.29 -3.52
C GLU A 22 17.07 0.94 -3.01
N ARG A 23 16.44 0.40 -1.96
CA ARG A 23 16.81 -0.93 -1.43
C ARG A 23 16.57 -2.05 -2.45
N ILE A 24 15.51 -1.96 -3.26
CA ILE A 24 15.26 -2.94 -4.31
C ILE A 24 16.37 -2.88 -5.38
N GLU A 25 16.84 -1.69 -5.76
CA GLU A 25 17.96 -1.53 -6.69
C GLU A 25 19.29 -2.04 -6.11
N GLU A 26 19.56 -1.81 -4.82
CA GLU A 26 20.71 -2.41 -4.12
C GLU A 26 20.65 -3.94 -4.17
N LEU A 27 19.49 -4.52 -3.89
CA LEU A 27 19.28 -5.98 -3.95
C LEU A 27 19.49 -6.52 -5.37
N LYS A 28 19.09 -5.78 -6.42
CA LYS A 28 19.42 -6.14 -7.81
C LYS A 28 20.93 -6.19 -8.03
N GLY A 29 21.68 -5.21 -7.51
CA GLY A 29 23.14 -5.22 -7.51
C GLY A 29 23.78 -6.39 -6.74
N GLU A 30 23.09 -6.89 -5.70
CA GLU A 30 23.47 -8.09 -4.94
C GLU A 30 23.10 -9.41 -5.64
N GLY A 31 22.50 -9.37 -6.84
CA GLY A 31 22.15 -10.55 -7.65
C GLY A 31 20.71 -11.05 -7.48
N TYR A 32 19.81 -10.25 -6.88
CA TYR A 32 18.38 -10.53 -6.88
C TYR A 32 17.76 -10.10 -8.21
N GLU A 33 17.14 -11.00 -8.95
CA GLU A 33 16.40 -10.64 -10.15
C GLU A 33 14.96 -10.29 -9.78
N ILE A 34 14.51 -9.07 -10.08
CA ILE A 34 13.14 -8.62 -9.79
C ILE A 34 12.37 -8.56 -11.10
N GLU A 35 11.47 -9.51 -11.34
CA GLU A 35 10.73 -9.64 -12.62
C GLU A 35 9.63 -8.57 -12.75
N LYS A 36 8.96 -8.26 -11.63
CA LYS A 36 7.81 -7.36 -11.59
C LYS A 36 7.47 -6.91 -10.18
N TYR A 37 6.57 -5.92 -10.12
CA TYR A 37 6.13 -5.27 -8.90
C TYR A 37 4.62 -5.37 -8.75
N TYR A 38 4.16 -5.70 -7.55
CA TYR A 38 2.78 -5.51 -7.12
C TYR A 38 2.74 -4.42 -6.06
N ILE A 39 1.92 -3.40 -6.27
CA ILE A 39 1.79 -2.27 -5.34
C ILE A 39 0.33 -2.16 -4.91
N LEU A 40 0.08 -2.52 -3.66
CA LEU A 40 -1.25 -2.50 -3.07
C LEU A 40 -1.46 -1.17 -2.34
N GLY A 41 -2.70 -0.67 -2.40
CA GLY A 41 -3.05 0.56 -1.71
C GLY A 41 -2.88 0.51 -0.18
N ASN A 42 -2.98 1.66 0.50
CA ASN A 42 -3.25 2.98 -0.09
C ASN A 42 -2.00 3.55 -0.78
N ILE A 43 -2.14 4.11 -1.97
CA ILE A 43 -1.06 4.79 -2.71
C ILE A 43 -0.86 6.18 -2.12
N THR A 44 -1.94 6.94 -2.00
CA THR A 44 -1.97 8.29 -1.41
C THR A 44 -2.79 8.30 -0.12
N GLY A 45 -2.87 9.46 0.55
CA GLY A 45 -3.87 9.66 1.61
C GLY A 45 -3.40 10.53 2.78
N LEU A 46 -2.55 9.99 3.65
CA LEU A 46 -2.22 10.66 4.92
C LEU A 46 -1.05 11.63 4.83
N PHE A 47 0.01 11.25 4.13
CA PHE A 47 1.27 11.99 4.14
C PHE A 47 1.38 12.97 2.96
N PRO A 48 2.10 14.10 3.12
CA PRO A 48 1.97 15.26 2.24
C PRO A 48 2.73 15.16 0.91
N TYR A 49 2.98 13.95 0.37
CA TYR A 49 3.69 13.78 -0.90
C TYR A 49 2.87 13.04 -1.98
N PRO A 50 1.59 13.40 -2.22
CA PRO A 50 0.76 12.62 -3.13
C PRO A 50 1.23 12.70 -4.60
N LYS A 51 1.73 13.86 -5.04
CA LYS A 51 2.23 14.03 -6.41
C LYS A 51 3.54 13.29 -6.62
N GLU A 52 4.50 13.52 -5.72
CA GLU A 52 5.81 12.86 -5.77
C GLU A 52 5.68 11.32 -5.68
N THR A 53 4.66 10.84 -4.96
CA THR A 53 4.35 9.39 -4.93
C THR A 53 3.83 8.88 -6.26
N ILE A 54 2.94 9.62 -6.95
CA ILE A 54 2.44 9.24 -8.27
C ILE A 54 3.54 9.33 -9.31
N ASP A 55 4.31 10.42 -9.33
CA ASP A 55 5.40 10.63 -10.29
C ASP A 55 6.42 9.47 -10.22
N ALA A 56 6.83 9.09 -9.00
CA ALA A 56 7.74 7.96 -8.80
C ALA A 56 7.12 6.61 -9.18
N LEU A 57 5.80 6.45 -9.01
CA LEU A 57 5.08 5.26 -9.44
C LEU A 57 5.00 5.17 -10.96
N GLU A 58 4.71 6.28 -11.65
CA GLU A 58 4.69 6.36 -13.11
C GLU A 58 6.07 6.07 -13.70
N ASP A 59 7.13 6.62 -13.12
CA ASP A 59 8.50 6.33 -13.54
C ASP A 59 8.86 4.86 -13.36
N LEU A 60 8.44 4.25 -12.24
CA LEU A 60 8.60 2.81 -12.04
C LEU A 60 7.84 1.99 -13.11
N MET A 61 6.63 2.42 -13.48
CA MET A 61 5.78 1.77 -14.49
C MET A 61 6.34 1.88 -15.92
N LYS A 62 7.11 2.91 -16.24
CA LYS A 62 7.76 3.06 -17.56
C LYS A 62 8.85 2.03 -17.78
N GLU A 63 9.64 1.75 -16.73
CA GLU A 63 10.83 0.90 -16.82
C GLU A 63 10.57 -0.56 -16.41
N ASN A 64 9.46 -0.84 -15.72
CA ASN A 64 9.21 -2.15 -15.11
C ASN A 64 7.77 -2.63 -15.34
N ARG A 65 7.58 -3.94 -15.23
CA ARG A 65 6.24 -4.54 -15.15
C ARG A 65 5.67 -4.29 -13.75
N VAL A 66 4.73 -3.37 -13.65
CA VAL A 66 4.10 -3.01 -12.37
C VAL A 66 2.58 -3.19 -12.47
N LYS A 67 1.98 -3.86 -11.48
CA LYS A 67 0.53 -3.87 -11.28
C LYS A 67 0.22 -3.15 -9.97
N VAL A 68 -0.69 -2.18 -10.04
CA VAL A 68 -1.08 -1.35 -8.90
C VAL A 68 -2.56 -1.57 -8.63
N ILE A 69 -2.95 -1.64 -7.36
CA ILE A 69 -4.36 -1.59 -6.97
C ILE A 69 -4.60 -0.47 -5.97
N ARG A 70 -5.75 0.19 -6.08
CA ARG A 70 -6.14 1.28 -5.17
C ARG A 70 -6.54 0.74 -3.79
N GLY A 71 -6.32 1.55 -2.76
CA GLY A 71 -6.79 1.28 -1.40
C GLY A 71 -8.02 2.10 -1.02
N LYS A 72 -8.43 2.00 0.25
CA LYS A 72 -9.57 2.74 0.81
C LYS A 72 -9.45 4.26 0.63
N PHE A 73 -8.28 4.85 0.91
CA PHE A 73 -8.11 6.30 0.79
C PHE A 73 -8.09 6.77 -0.66
N ASP A 74 -7.47 5.99 -1.54
CA ASP A 74 -7.49 6.25 -2.97
C ASP A 74 -8.93 6.16 -3.51
N GLN A 75 -9.71 5.16 -3.06
CA GLN A 75 -11.11 5.00 -3.45
C GLN A 75 -11.97 6.19 -3.04
N ILE A 76 -11.81 6.72 -1.82
CA ILE A 76 -12.53 7.91 -1.37
C ILE A 76 -12.29 9.10 -2.33
N ILE A 77 -11.07 9.26 -2.81
CA ILE A 77 -10.72 10.30 -3.78
C ILE A 77 -11.32 9.98 -5.15
N ALA A 78 -11.20 8.73 -5.60
CA ALA A 78 -11.67 8.27 -6.91
C ALA A 78 -13.18 8.40 -7.09
N GLU A 79 -13.96 8.14 -6.03
CA GLU A 79 -15.43 8.21 -6.04
C GLU A 79 -15.96 9.65 -6.11
N SER A 80 -15.10 10.65 -5.95
CA SER A 80 -15.51 12.05 -6.09
C SER A 80 -15.91 12.39 -7.52
N ASP A 81 -16.98 13.20 -7.64
CA ASP A 81 -17.42 13.78 -8.91
C ASP A 81 -16.21 14.40 -9.65
N PRO A 82 -15.93 13.99 -10.89
CA PRO A 82 -14.82 14.52 -11.70
C PRO A 82 -14.81 16.04 -11.84
N HIS A 83 -15.98 16.67 -11.75
CA HIS A 83 -16.19 18.10 -11.88
C HIS A 83 -16.44 18.81 -10.55
N ALA A 84 -16.25 18.12 -9.41
CA ALA A 84 -16.35 18.76 -8.10
C ALA A 84 -15.40 19.95 -7.99
N GLU A 85 -15.92 21.10 -7.56
CA GLU A 85 -15.12 22.31 -7.32
C GLU A 85 -14.22 22.20 -6.07
N GLY A 86 -14.39 21.15 -5.26
CA GLY A 86 -13.57 20.91 -4.08
C GLY A 86 -13.98 19.69 -3.26
N PRO A 87 -13.18 19.30 -2.26
CA PRO A 87 -13.33 18.04 -1.54
C PRO A 87 -14.29 18.13 -0.33
N LYS A 88 -15.34 18.96 -0.42
CA LYS A 88 -16.30 19.18 0.69
C LYS A 88 -17.09 17.92 1.06
N TYR A 89 -17.26 16.98 0.13
CA TYR A 89 -17.94 15.71 0.39
C TYR A 89 -17.25 14.89 1.50
N ILE A 90 -15.93 15.04 1.67
CA ILE A 90 -15.13 14.35 2.69
C ILE A 90 -15.57 14.72 4.11
N ASP A 91 -16.13 15.91 4.34
CA ASP A 91 -16.64 16.31 5.67
C ASP A 91 -17.76 15.42 6.17
N LYS A 92 -18.56 14.86 5.24
CA LYS A 92 -19.73 14.03 5.54
C LYS A 92 -19.39 12.56 5.79
N LEU A 93 -18.18 12.14 5.48
CA LEU A 93 -17.73 10.75 5.68
C LEU A 93 -17.51 10.45 7.16
N ASP A 94 -17.69 9.20 7.58
CA ASP A 94 -17.37 8.78 8.94
C ASP A 94 -15.87 8.46 9.05
N LEU A 95 -15.06 9.51 9.18
CA LEU A 95 -13.61 9.44 9.29
C LEU A 95 -13.11 10.39 10.38
N PRO A 96 -11.98 10.07 11.04
CA PRO A 96 -11.34 11.01 11.96
C PRO A 96 -11.04 12.36 11.31
N ARG A 97 -11.15 13.44 12.09
CA ARG A 97 -10.95 14.81 11.60
C ARG A 97 -9.59 15.02 10.92
N TYR A 98 -8.53 14.41 11.46
CA TYR A 98 -7.20 14.52 10.87
C TYR A 98 -7.11 13.82 9.51
N THR A 99 -7.72 12.65 9.37
CA THR A 99 -7.83 11.91 8.09
C THR A 99 -8.61 12.72 7.07
N LYS A 100 -9.74 13.32 7.44
CA LYS A 100 -10.52 14.20 6.53
C LYS A 100 -9.67 15.35 6.00
N LYS A 101 -8.92 16.01 6.88
CA LYS A 101 -8.02 17.11 6.47
C LYS A 101 -6.91 16.64 5.53
N ALA A 102 -6.29 15.48 5.81
CA ALA A 102 -5.28 14.90 4.95
C ALA A 102 -5.82 14.56 3.55
N LEU A 103 -6.97 13.86 3.48
CA LEU A 103 -7.56 13.48 2.19
C LEU A 103 -8.00 14.69 1.36
N LYS A 104 -8.53 15.75 2.00
CA LYS A 104 -8.82 17.01 1.31
C LYS A 104 -7.57 17.66 0.75
N TYR A 105 -6.50 17.72 1.54
CA TYR A 105 -5.20 18.21 1.09
C TYR A 105 -4.69 17.39 -0.11
N THR A 106 -4.76 16.07 -0.02
CA THR A 106 -4.37 15.16 -1.10
C THR A 106 -5.19 15.41 -2.36
N TRP A 107 -6.52 15.50 -2.24
CA TRP A 107 -7.42 15.74 -3.38
C TRP A 107 -7.08 17.05 -4.12
N GLU A 108 -6.80 18.12 -3.38
CA GLU A 108 -6.40 19.42 -3.95
C GLU A 108 -5.02 19.35 -4.60
N LYS A 109 -4.03 18.77 -3.91
CA LYS A 109 -2.66 18.69 -4.41
C LYS A 109 -2.54 17.81 -5.65
N LEU A 110 -3.32 16.74 -5.75
CA LEU A 110 -3.36 15.87 -6.93
C LEU A 110 -3.82 16.62 -8.19
N GLY A 111 -4.68 17.63 -8.06
CA GLY A 111 -5.30 18.27 -9.22
C GLY A 111 -6.18 17.29 -10.01
N HIS A 112 -6.61 17.68 -11.20
CA HIS A 112 -7.47 16.83 -12.04
C HIS A 112 -6.72 15.56 -12.50
N GLU A 113 -5.53 15.72 -13.08
CA GLU A 113 -4.73 14.61 -13.63
C GLU A 113 -4.42 13.53 -12.58
N GLY A 114 -3.93 13.93 -11.40
CA GLY A 114 -3.62 12.97 -10.35
C GLY A 114 -4.87 12.24 -9.81
N ARG A 115 -6.05 12.86 -9.87
CA ARG A 115 -7.30 12.19 -9.49
C ARG A 115 -7.78 11.23 -10.57
N GLU A 116 -7.63 11.57 -11.85
CA GLU A 116 -7.91 10.63 -12.96
C GLU A 116 -6.97 9.42 -12.89
N PHE A 117 -5.67 9.62 -12.62
CA PHE A 117 -4.73 8.52 -12.39
C PHE A 117 -5.25 7.54 -11.32
N ILE A 118 -5.70 8.07 -10.17
CA ILE A 118 -6.25 7.24 -9.09
C ILE A 118 -7.57 6.56 -9.52
N ARG A 119 -8.40 7.20 -10.36
CA ARG A 119 -9.64 6.61 -10.93
C ARG A 119 -9.40 5.50 -11.93
N ASP A 120 -8.21 5.39 -12.51
CA ASP A 120 -7.88 4.31 -13.43
C ASP A 120 -7.29 3.08 -12.73
N LEU A 121 -6.87 3.22 -11.46
CA LEU A 121 -6.26 2.12 -10.71
C LEU A 121 -7.24 0.95 -10.48
N PRO A 122 -6.91 -0.30 -10.79
CA PRO A 122 -7.78 -1.44 -10.50
C PRO A 122 -8.10 -1.61 -9.00
N ILE A 123 -9.22 -2.28 -8.70
CA ILE A 123 -9.58 -2.69 -7.33
C ILE A 123 -8.90 -4.02 -6.97
N TYR A 124 -8.82 -4.93 -7.95
CA TYR A 124 -8.34 -6.29 -7.76
C TYR A 124 -7.06 -6.52 -8.55
N LEU A 125 -6.14 -7.25 -7.93
CA LEU A 125 -4.95 -7.79 -8.57
C LEU A 125 -5.26 -9.23 -8.95
N VAL A 126 -5.19 -9.53 -10.24
CA VAL A 126 -5.24 -10.90 -10.76
C VAL A 126 -4.02 -11.09 -11.65
N ASP A 127 -3.18 -12.07 -11.31
CA ASP A 127 -1.98 -12.38 -12.09
C ASP A 127 -1.50 -13.81 -11.82
N LYS A 128 -0.33 -14.16 -12.36
CA LYS A 128 0.41 -15.38 -12.00
C LYS A 128 1.81 -15.07 -11.49
N ILE A 129 2.29 -15.81 -10.50
CA ILE A 129 3.72 -15.87 -10.13
C ILE A 129 4.23 -17.25 -10.56
N GLY A 130 5.06 -17.29 -11.61
CA GLY A 130 5.41 -18.55 -12.27
C GLY A 130 4.14 -19.23 -12.81
N LYS A 131 3.89 -20.47 -12.38
CA LYS A 131 2.66 -21.22 -12.72
C LYS A 131 1.48 -20.95 -11.80
N ASN A 132 1.68 -20.22 -10.71
CA ASN A 132 0.75 -20.12 -9.59
C ASN A 132 -0.18 -18.91 -9.76
N ASP A 133 -1.49 -19.13 -9.73
CA ASP A 133 -2.48 -18.05 -9.78
C ASP A 133 -2.48 -17.27 -8.47
N ILE A 134 -2.50 -15.94 -8.55
CA ILE A 134 -2.56 -15.06 -7.39
C ILE A 134 -3.74 -14.11 -7.49
N PHE A 135 -4.29 -13.76 -6.32
CA PHE A 135 -5.30 -12.74 -6.15
C PHE A 135 -4.82 -11.71 -5.14
N GLY A 136 -5.17 -10.44 -5.33
CA GLY A 136 -4.85 -9.39 -4.38
C GLY A 136 -5.96 -8.35 -4.27
N VAL A 137 -6.13 -7.83 -3.06
CA VAL A 137 -7.12 -6.81 -2.72
C VAL A 137 -6.59 -5.99 -1.56
N TYR A 138 -7.01 -4.73 -1.42
CA TYR A 138 -6.57 -3.88 -0.30
C TYR A 138 -6.99 -4.48 1.07
N GLY A 139 -8.29 -4.60 1.28
CA GLY A 139 -8.91 -4.94 2.55
C GLY A 139 -8.98 -6.44 2.78
N SER A 140 -10.08 -7.04 2.35
CA SER A 140 -10.34 -8.48 2.39
C SER A 140 -11.10 -8.95 1.14
N PRO A 141 -11.14 -10.26 0.84
CA PRO A 141 -11.90 -10.77 -0.31
C PRO A 141 -13.40 -10.46 -0.27
N LEU A 142 -13.99 -10.36 0.92
CA LEU A 142 -15.44 -10.11 1.09
C LEU A 142 -15.79 -8.62 1.09
N ASN A 143 -14.86 -7.77 1.51
CA ASN A 143 -15.03 -6.33 1.52
C ASN A 143 -13.70 -5.68 1.13
N PRO A 144 -13.56 -5.22 -0.14
CA PRO A 144 -12.29 -4.76 -0.68
C PRO A 144 -11.68 -3.54 0.01
N PHE A 145 -12.50 -2.64 0.57
CA PHE A 145 -12.00 -1.38 1.13
C PHE A 145 -12.17 -1.27 2.65
N ASP A 146 -13.27 -1.78 3.20
CA ASP A 146 -13.54 -1.70 4.65
C ASP A 146 -13.27 -3.01 5.39
N GLY A 147 -13.02 -4.10 4.67
CA GLY A 147 -12.64 -5.37 5.29
C GLY A 147 -11.22 -5.31 5.85
N GLU A 148 -11.06 -5.81 7.07
CA GLU A 148 -9.76 -5.82 7.76
C GLU A 148 -9.35 -7.27 8.05
N VAL A 149 -8.21 -7.67 7.49
CA VAL A 149 -7.52 -8.89 7.88
C VAL A 149 -6.56 -8.54 9.01
N LEU A 150 -6.67 -9.23 10.14
CA LEU A 150 -5.81 -9.00 11.30
C LEU A 150 -4.51 -9.81 11.20
N PRO A 151 -3.37 -9.27 11.65
CA PRO A 151 -2.13 -10.02 11.85
C PRO A 151 -2.22 -10.89 13.12
N ASP A 152 -1.23 -11.77 13.33
CA ASP A 152 -1.04 -12.58 14.54
C ASP A 152 -2.24 -13.43 14.97
N GLN A 153 -3.05 -13.87 14.00
CA GLN A 153 -4.18 -14.76 14.21
C GLN A 153 -3.82 -16.26 14.06
N PRO A 154 -4.61 -17.20 14.60
CA PRO A 154 -4.41 -18.63 14.37
C PRO A 154 -4.67 -19.03 12.90
N THR A 155 -4.09 -20.14 12.44
CA THR A 155 -4.27 -20.64 11.06
C THR A 155 -5.73 -20.79 10.63
N SER A 156 -6.63 -21.18 11.55
CA SER A 156 -8.07 -21.33 11.28
C SER A 156 -8.74 -20.01 10.84
N TYR A 157 -8.25 -18.87 11.33
CA TYR A 157 -8.71 -17.54 10.92
C TYR A 157 -8.35 -17.28 9.45
N TYR A 158 -7.09 -17.49 9.08
CA TYR A 158 -6.63 -17.30 7.70
C TYR A 158 -7.25 -18.32 6.74
N GLU A 159 -7.54 -19.54 7.19
CA GLU A 159 -8.30 -20.53 6.41
C GLU A 159 -9.70 -20.02 6.04
N ALA A 160 -10.40 -19.39 6.98
CA ALA A 160 -11.72 -18.82 6.71
C ALA A 160 -11.66 -17.68 5.68
N ILE A 161 -10.59 -16.86 5.71
CA ILE A 161 -10.36 -15.77 4.76
C ILE A 161 -9.95 -16.29 3.39
N MET A 162 -9.12 -17.32 3.32
CA MET A 162 -8.62 -17.88 2.07
C MET A 162 -9.69 -18.70 1.33
N ARG A 163 -10.61 -19.34 2.06
CA ARG A 163 -11.61 -20.27 1.51
C ARG A 163 -12.44 -19.73 0.34
N PRO A 164 -12.95 -18.47 0.34
CA PRO A 164 -13.70 -17.91 -0.78
C PRO A 164 -12.87 -17.71 -2.05
N VAL A 165 -11.54 -17.64 -1.92
CA VAL A 165 -10.58 -17.42 -3.01
C VAL A 165 -9.59 -18.59 -3.15
N LYS A 166 -10.02 -19.79 -2.76
CA LYS A 166 -9.22 -21.02 -2.74
C LYS A 166 -8.69 -21.49 -4.10
N ASP A 167 -9.16 -20.89 -5.20
CA ASP A 167 -8.70 -21.19 -6.55
C ASP A 167 -7.36 -20.49 -6.88
N TYR A 168 -6.87 -19.63 -5.97
CA TYR A 168 -5.60 -18.96 -6.04
C TYR A 168 -4.62 -19.54 -5.01
N GLU A 169 -3.33 -19.59 -5.36
CA GLU A 169 -2.27 -20.07 -4.48
C GLU A 169 -1.88 -19.03 -3.41
N ILE A 170 -2.00 -17.75 -3.75
CA ILE A 170 -1.73 -16.62 -2.83
C ILE A 170 -2.86 -15.61 -2.89
N LEU A 171 -3.32 -15.20 -1.70
CA LEU A 171 -4.09 -13.99 -1.46
C LEU A 171 -3.16 -12.90 -0.89
N PHE A 172 -2.95 -11.83 -1.65
CA PHE A 172 -2.30 -10.61 -1.15
C PHE A 172 -3.31 -9.65 -0.52
N VAL A 173 -3.04 -9.19 0.69
CA VAL A 173 -3.82 -8.15 1.38
C VAL A 173 -2.91 -7.06 1.96
N SER A 174 -3.43 -5.85 2.14
CA SER A 174 -2.69 -4.75 2.76
C SER A 174 -3.27 -4.28 4.10
N SER A 175 -4.48 -4.67 4.44
CA SER A 175 -5.13 -4.31 5.71
C SER A 175 -4.37 -4.71 7.00
N PRO A 176 -3.61 -5.83 7.08
CA PRO A 176 -2.87 -6.16 8.29
C PRO A 176 -1.78 -5.13 8.64
N ARG A 177 -1.22 -4.45 7.64
CA ARG A 177 -0.08 -3.49 7.72
C ARG A 177 1.23 -4.04 8.31
N TYR A 178 1.22 -5.26 8.85
CA TYR A 178 2.40 -6.02 9.28
C TYR A 178 2.70 -7.16 8.32
N PRO A 179 3.96 -7.64 8.27
CA PRO A 179 4.30 -8.89 7.60
C PRO A 179 3.40 -10.05 8.02
N VAL A 180 2.66 -10.61 7.08
CA VAL A 180 1.88 -11.84 7.28
C VAL A 180 2.28 -12.82 6.20
N ASN A 181 2.56 -14.07 6.59
CA ASN A 181 2.77 -15.19 5.68
C ASN A 181 2.14 -16.45 6.29
N ALA A 182 0.83 -16.58 6.15
CA ALA A 182 0.06 -17.66 6.74
C ALA A 182 -0.24 -18.73 5.69
N MET A 183 0.35 -19.92 5.85
CA MET A 183 0.00 -21.10 5.07
C MET A 183 -1.30 -21.70 5.61
N THR A 184 -2.21 -22.04 4.69
CA THR A 184 -3.50 -22.67 4.98
C THR A 184 -3.69 -23.89 4.07
N ARG A 185 -4.70 -24.72 4.32
CA ARG A 185 -5.06 -25.80 3.38
C ARG A 185 -5.59 -25.33 2.01
N TYR A 186 -5.89 -24.04 1.86
CA TYR A 186 -6.45 -23.44 0.65
C TYR A 186 -5.45 -22.54 -0.11
N GLY A 187 -4.21 -22.44 0.36
CA GLY A 187 -3.20 -21.51 -0.15
C GLY A 187 -2.68 -20.56 0.93
N ARG A 188 -2.03 -19.46 0.54
CA ARG A 188 -1.32 -18.56 1.46
C ARG A 188 -1.97 -17.19 1.53
N VAL A 189 -2.15 -16.68 2.74
CA VAL A 189 -2.50 -15.27 2.97
C VAL A 189 -1.21 -14.50 3.25
N VAL A 190 -0.93 -13.48 2.42
CA VAL A 190 0.30 -12.70 2.50
C VAL A 190 -0.02 -11.22 2.62
N CYS A 191 0.57 -10.56 3.62
CA CYS A 191 0.66 -9.11 3.69
C CYS A 191 2.13 -8.72 3.64
N PRO A 192 2.56 -7.83 2.71
CA PRO A 192 3.95 -7.45 2.58
C PRO A 192 4.44 -6.53 3.72
N GLY A 193 3.54 -6.08 4.60
CA GLY A 193 3.79 -5.00 5.56
C GLY A 193 3.27 -3.65 5.06
N SER A 194 3.92 -2.59 5.48
CA SER A 194 3.56 -1.21 5.14
C SER A 194 4.80 -0.43 4.74
N ILE A 195 4.75 0.21 3.58
CA ILE A 195 5.83 1.10 3.11
C ILE A 195 5.80 2.39 3.92
N GLY A 196 4.63 3.02 4.00
CA GLY A 196 4.53 4.42 4.36
C GLY A 196 3.56 4.72 5.50
N TYR A 197 2.73 3.75 5.92
CA TYR A 197 1.74 3.94 6.98
C TYR A 197 2.10 3.15 8.24
N PRO A 198 2.74 3.81 9.23
CA PRO A 198 3.20 3.14 10.44
C PRO A 198 2.06 2.42 11.18
N PRO A 199 2.20 1.13 11.49
CA PRO A 199 1.25 0.44 12.36
C PRO A 199 1.64 0.55 13.85
N GLY A 200 2.89 0.92 14.13
CA GLY A 200 3.40 1.13 15.49
C GLY A 200 4.62 2.06 15.52
N ARG A 201 5.31 2.06 16.67
CA ARG A 201 6.55 2.83 16.88
C ARG A 201 7.69 2.27 16.04
N GLU A 202 8.70 3.11 15.81
CA GLU A 202 9.96 2.74 15.12
C GLU A 202 9.75 2.13 13.72
N HIS A 203 8.62 2.46 13.07
CA HIS A 203 8.30 1.96 11.74
C HIS A 203 9.43 2.17 10.72
N ARG A 204 9.77 1.09 10.03
CA ARG A 204 10.66 1.04 8.87
C ARG A 204 9.80 0.72 7.66
N ALA A 205 10.17 1.19 6.47
CA ALA A 205 9.45 0.85 5.25
C ALA A 205 9.58 -0.65 5.01
N THR A 206 8.46 -1.38 5.03
CA THR A 206 8.43 -2.84 4.95
C THR A 206 7.76 -3.31 3.67
N PHE A 207 8.42 -4.24 2.98
CA PHE A 207 7.89 -4.90 1.78
C PHE A 207 8.32 -6.37 1.72
N ALA A 208 7.79 -7.10 0.75
CA ALA A 208 8.13 -8.50 0.53
C ALA A 208 8.76 -8.76 -0.83
N LEU A 209 9.66 -9.73 -0.89
CA LEU A 209 10.10 -10.41 -2.11
C LEU A 209 9.51 -11.81 -2.11
N VAL A 210 8.77 -12.16 -3.16
CA VAL A 210 8.18 -13.49 -3.35
C VAL A 210 8.95 -14.22 -4.43
N ASP A 211 9.59 -15.32 -4.06
CA ASP A 211 10.35 -16.16 -5.00
C ASP A 211 9.39 -16.79 -6.03
N VAL A 212 9.73 -16.67 -7.31
CA VAL A 212 8.85 -17.04 -8.42
C VAL A 212 8.63 -18.56 -8.51
N GLU A 213 9.61 -19.35 -8.09
CA GLU A 213 9.58 -20.81 -8.20
C GLU A 213 8.93 -21.46 -6.97
N THR A 214 9.31 -21.00 -5.78
CA THR A 214 8.98 -21.62 -4.49
C THR A 214 7.86 -20.91 -3.74
N LEU A 215 7.48 -19.70 -4.16
CA LEU A 215 6.60 -18.79 -3.43
C LEU A 215 7.10 -18.46 -2.02
N HIS A 216 8.37 -18.72 -1.71
CA HIS A 216 8.97 -18.29 -0.45
C HIS A 216 8.91 -16.76 -0.34
N THR A 217 8.51 -16.25 0.83
CA THR A 217 8.27 -14.82 1.03
C THR A 217 9.31 -14.29 2.01
N LYS A 218 10.17 -13.39 1.54
CA LYS A 218 11.18 -12.69 2.34
C LYS A 218 10.71 -11.28 2.62
N PHE A 219 10.68 -10.87 3.89
CA PHE A 219 10.36 -9.50 4.26
C PHE A 219 11.63 -8.66 4.38
N ILE A 220 11.55 -7.44 3.88
CA ILE A 220 12.65 -6.46 3.88
C ILE A 220 12.17 -5.22 4.61
N GLU A 221 13.02 -4.66 5.46
CA GLU A 221 12.77 -3.42 6.19
C GLU A 221 13.86 -2.40 5.90
N VAL A 222 13.45 -1.15 5.69
CA VAL A 222 14.37 -0.05 5.32
C VAL A 222 14.07 1.18 6.17
N GLU A 223 15.12 1.81 6.68
CA GLU A 223 14.99 3.07 7.40
C GLU A 223 14.75 4.24 6.45
N TYR A 224 13.97 5.22 6.90
CA TYR A 224 13.71 6.45 6.17
C TYR A 224 13.64 7.62 7.14
N ASN A 225 13.90 8.82 6.62
CA ASN A 225 14.00 10.02 7.44
C ASN A 225 12.63 10.60 7.77
N LYS A 226 12.10 10.26 8.95
CA LYS A 226 10.82 10.79 9.46
C LYS A 226 10.83 12.31 9.68
N LYS A 227 11.99 12.91 9.95
CA LYS A 227 12.09 14.35 10.24
C LYS A 227 11.69 15.20 9.03
N LEU A 228 12.06 14.78 7.82
CA LEU A 228 11.66 15.46 6.58
C LEU A 228 10.14 15.49 6.40
N ILE A 229 9.49 14.37 6.73
CA ILE A 229 8.03 14.23 6.65
C ILE A 229 7.36 15.13 7.68
N GLU A 230 7.85 15.13 8.92
CA GLU A 230 7.35 15.98 9.99
C GLU A 230 7.44 17.48 9.64
N GLU A 231 8.59 17.90 9.10
CA GLU A 231 8.81 19.29 8.64
C GLU A 231 7.82 19.68 7.53
N LYS A 232 7.57 18.79 6.57
CA LYS A 232 6.57 19.05 5.52
C LYS A 232 5.14 19.08 6.07
N ILE A 233 4.78 18.20 7.00
CA ILE A 233 3.45 18.22 7.66
C ILE A 233 3.22 19.59 8.32
N LYS A 234 4.21 20.10 9.07
CA LYS A 234 4.14 21.43 9.71
C LYS A 234 4.05 22.56 8.68
N THR A 235 4.88 22.51 7.64
CA THR A 235 4.94 23.54 6.59
C THR A 235 3.63 23.65 5.81
N GLU A 236 2.97 22.52 5.54
CA GLU A 236 1.70 22.47 4.81
C GLU A 236 0.48 22.70 5.73
N GLY A 237 0.70 22.98 7.02
CA GLY A 237 -0.36 23.26 7.99
C GLY A 237 -1.27 22.07 8.30
N LEU A 238 -0.76 20.85 8.12
CA LEU A 238 -1.50 19.61 8.37
C LEU A 238 -1.58 19.29 9.88
N PRO A 239 -2.58 18.51 10.32
CA PRO A 239 -2.81 18.22 11.74
C PRO A 239 -1.64 17.51 12.43
N GLU A 240 -1.38 17.87 13.69
CA GLU A 240 -0.34 17.25 14.52
C GLU A 240 -0.58 15.76 14.78
N GLU A 241 -1.84 15.32 14.73
CA GLU A 241 -2.20 13.90 14.80
C GLU A 241 -1.54 13.06 13.69
N ILE A 242 -1.25 13.65 12.53
CA ILE A 242 -0.51 12.95 11.46
C ILE A 242 0.95 12.73 11.87
N ILE A 243 1.56 13.68 12.61
CA ILE A 243 2.90 13.52 13.20
C ILE A 243 2.87 12.42 14.28
N LYS A 244 1.81 12.36 15.09
CA LYS A 244 1.63 11.26 16.05
C LYS A 244 1.54 9.91 15.36
N VAL A 245 0.76 9.81 14.29
CA VAL A 245 0.70 8.59 13.46
C VAL A 245 2.06 8.25 12.86
N LEU A 246 2.83 9.24 12.37
CA LEU A 246 4.17 9.02 11.80
C LEU A 246 5.14 8.33 12.79
N HIS A 247 5.10 8.73 14.06
CA HIS A 247 6.06 8.25 15.07
C HIS A 247 5.52 7.09 15.93
N HIS A 248 4.21 6.98 16.10
CA HIS A 248 3.58 6.03 17.02
C HIS A 248 2.61 5.04 16.34
N GLY A 249 2.26 5.24 15.07
CA GLY A 249 1.31 4.42 14.31
C GLY A 249 -0.17 4.64 14.66
N LYS A 250 -0.45 5.52 15.62
CA LYS A 250 -1.79 5.89 16.08
C LYS A 250 -1.79 7.29 16.69
N VAL A 251 -2.98 7.86 16.84
CA VAL A 251 -3.22 9.14 17.54
C VAL A 251 -3.21 8.92 19.05
#